data_AF-A0A8B9URJ2-F1
#
_entry.id   AF-A0A8B9URJ2-F1
#
_cell.length_a   1.000
_cell.length_b   1.000
_cell.length_c   1.000
_cell.angle_alpha   90.00
_cell.angle_beta   90.00
_cell.angle_gamma   90.00
#
_symmetry.space_group_name_H-M   'P 1'
#
loop_
_entity.id
_entity.type
_entity.pdbx_description
1 polymer ?
#
loop_
_entity_poly.entity_id
_entity_poly.type
_entity_poly.pdbx_seq_one_letter_code
_entity_poly.pdbx_strand_id
1 'polypeptide(L)'
;MIYQKLPSSTCKVMVQIKRVLTIAFLMSVSMYRRAQLADSFHLQQFFRDSDELKSWVNEKMKTATDEAYKDPSNLQGKVQKHQAFEAELSANQSRIDALEKAGQKLIDVNHYASDEVAARMNEVISLWKKLLEATELKGKTYL
;
A
#
# COMPACT_ATOMS: atom_id res chain seq x y z
N MET A 1 -23.11 -20.64 -62.42
CA MET A 1 -22.26 -20.25 -61.27
C MET A 1 -22.09 -18.74 -61.28
N ILE A 2 -22.81 -18.00 -60.43
CA ILE A 2 -22.84 -16.53 -60.46
C ILE A 2 -21.97 -16.01 -59.32
N TYR A 3 -20.72 -15.63 -59.60
CA TYR A 3 -19.93 -14.78 -58.71
C TYR A 3 -20.30 -13.32 -58.98
N GLN A 4 -21.31 -12.80 -58.28
CA GLN A 4 -21.56 -11.36 -58.25
C GLN A 4 -20.39 -10.68 -57.52
N LYS A 5 -19.51 -10.00 -58.27
CA LYS A 5 -18.49 -9.12 -57.71
C LYS A 5 -19.19 -8.04 -56.89
N LEU A 6 -18.89 -7.97 -55.59
CA LEU A 6 -19.38 -6.91 -54.70
C LEU A 6 -19.01 -5.51 -55.25
N PRO A 7 -19.88 -4.49 -55.13
CA PRO A 7 -19.61 -3.14 -55.64
C PRO A 7 -18.35 -2.53 -55.01
N SER A 8 -17.55 -1.79 -55.79
CA SER A 8 -16.31 -1.13 -55.32
C SER A 8 -16.53 -0.24 -54.09
N SER A 9 -17.67 0.45 -54.02
CA SER A 9 -18.06 1.28 -52.88
C SER A 9 -18.28 0.46 -51.61
N THR A 10 -18.91 -0.72 -51.71
CA THR A 10 -19.09 -1.66 -50.60
C THR A 10 -17.74 -2.18 -50.10
N CYS A 11 -16.79 -2.46 -51.01
CA CYS A 11 -15.44 -2.87 -50.65
C CYS A 11 -14.66 -1.76 -49.92
N LYS A 12 -14.76 -0.50 -50.40
CA LYS A 12 -14.15 0.67 -49.72
C LYS A 12 -14.72 0.88 -48.32
N VAL A 13 -16.04 0.79 -48.14
CA VAL A 13 -16.70 0.91 -46.83
C VAL A 13 -16.27 -0.22 -45.89
N MET A 14 -16.23 -1.47 -46.35
CA MET A 14 -15.75 -2.60 -45.54
C MET A 14 -14.28 -2.44 -45.11
N VAL A 15 -13.41 -1.91 -45.96
CA VAL A 15 -12.01 -1.63 -45.62
C VAL A 15 -11.91 -0.53 -44.56
N GLN A 16 -12.71 0.52 -44.65
CA GLN A 16 -12.75 1.58 -43.64
C GLN A 16 -13.30 1.07 -42.30
N ILE A 17 -14.37 0.27 -42.32
CA ILE A 17 -14.91 -0.38 -41.12
C ILE A 17 -13.87 -1.30 -40.47
N LYS A 18 -13.17 -2.14 -41.26
CA LYS A 18 -12.07 -2.97 -40.74
C LYS A 18 -10.97 -2.13 -40.10
N ARG A 19 -10.56 -1.01 -40.71
CA ARG A 19 -9.55 -0.10 -40.14
C ARG A 19 -10.00 0.49 -38.81
N VAL A 20 -11.24 1.00 -38.74
CA VAL A 20 -11.81 1.58 -37.51
C VAL A 20 -11.93 0.53 -36.41
N LEU A 21 -12.37 -0.69 -36.72
CA LEU A 21 -12.46 -1.80 -35.76
C LEU A 21 -11.07 -2.22 -35.25
N THR A 22 -10.06 -2.30 -36.11
CA THR A 22 -8.69 -2.61 -35.67
C THR A 22 -8.13 -1.52 -34.76
N ILE A 23 -8.38 -0.24 -35.07
CA ILE A 23 -7.95 0.88 -34.20
C ILE A 23 -8.66 0.80 -32.84
N ALA A 24 -9.97 0.55 -32.82
CA ALA A 24 -10.73 0.39 -31.58
C ALA A 24 -10.20 -0.78 -30.73
N PHE A 25 -9.93 -1.93 -31.36
CA PHE A 25 -9.35 -3.09 -30.69
C PHE A 25 -7.97 -2.79 -30.10
N LEU A 26 -7.07 -2.17 -30.87
CA LEU A 26 -5.73 -1.80 -30.39
C LEU A 26 -5.79 -0.81 -29.22
N MET A 27 -6.73 0.14 -29.25
CA MET A 27 -6.98 1.07 -28.13
C MET A 27 -7.40 0.32 -26.87
N SER A 28 -8.38 -0.58 -26.96
CA SER A 28 -8.83 -1.38 -25.81
C SER A 28 -7.70 -2.21 -25.20
N VAL A 29 -6.91 -2.90 -26.03
CA VAL A 29 -5.76 -3.70 -25.57
C VAL A 29 -4.69 -2.83 -24.91
N SER A 30 -4.41 -1.65 -25.47
CA SER A 30 -3.42 -0.72 -24.91
C SER A 30 -3.87 -0.16 -23.56
N MET A 31 -5.16 0.16 -23.42
CA MET A 31 -5.76 0.60 -22.16
C MET A 31 -5.70 -0.50 -21.10
N TYR A 32 -6.03 -1.74 -21.46
CA TYR A 32 -5.94 -2.89 -20.56
C TYR A 32 -4.52 -3.11 -20.04
N ARG A 33 -3.51 -3.10 -20.94
CA ARG A 33 -2.10 -3.22 -20.55
C ARG A 33 -1.66 -2.10 -19.61
N ARG A 34 -2.11 -0.87 -19.86
CA ARG A 34 -1.80 0.27 -18.99
C ARG A 34 -2.38 0.09 -17.59
N ALA A 35 -3.62 -0.40 -17.48
CA ALA A 35 -4.23 -0.68 -16.19
C ALA A 35 -3.44 -1.74 -15.42
N GLN A 36 -3.11 -2.86 -16.06
CA GLN A 36 -2.33 -3.94 -15.42
C GLN A 36 -0.94 -3.49 -14.93
N LEU A 37 -0.28 -2.60 -15.69
CA LEU A 37 1.00 -2.01 -15.26
C LEU A 37 0.83 -1.09 -14.05
N ALA A 38 -0.21 -0.26 -14.03
CA ALA A 38 -0.51 0.60 -12.90
C ALA A 38 -0.86 -0.22 -11.65
N ASP A 39 -1.68 -1.26 -11.80
CA ASP A 39 -2.04 -2.20 -10.74
C ASP A 39 -0.80 -2.85 -10.12
N SER A 40 0.08 -3.39 -10.98
CA SER A 40 1.35 -3.99 -10.56
C SER A 40 2.25 -2.97 -9.84
N PHE A 41 2.33 -1.74 -10.35
CA PHE A 41 3.12 -0.68 -9.72
C PHE A 41 2.59 -0.34 -8.32
N HIS A 42 1.28 -0.16 -8.17
CA HIS A 42 0.65 0.16 -6.89
C HIS A 42 0.81 -0.97 -5.87
N LEU A 43 0.66 -2.23 -6.29
CA LEU A 43 0.92 -3.37 -5.42
C LEU A 43 2.37 -3.39 -4.91
N GLN A 44 3.33 -3.22 -5.83
CA GLN A 44 4.75 -3.23 -5.47
C GLN A 44 5.12 -2.05 -4.55
N GLN A 45 4.52 -0.88 -4.75
CA GLN A 45 4.67 0.25 -3.85
C GLN A 45 4.13 -0.08 -2.45
N PHE A 46 2.92 -0.63 -2.37
CA PHE A 46 2.31 -1.05 -1.11
C PHE A 46 3.18 -2.07 -0.36
N PHE A 47 3.73 -3.08 -1.04
CA PHE A 47 4.61 -4.07 -0.40
C PHE A 47 5.88 -3.44 0.17
N ARG A 48 6.53 -2.55 -0.58
CA ARG A 48 7.70 -1.83 -0.06
C ARG A 48 7.36 -1.00 1.17
N ASP A 49 6.28 -0.23 1.11
CA ASP A 49 5.84 0.64 2.22
C ASP A 49 5.47 -0.19 3.46
N SER A 50 4.81 -1.35 3.25
CA SER A 50 4.46 -2.30 4.30
C SER A 50 5.70 -2.90 4.97
N ASP A 51 6.69 -3.33 4.19
CA ASP A 51 7.91 -3.95 4.72
C ASP A 51 8.78 -2.92 5.45
N GLU A 52 8.87 -1.69 4.93
CA GLU A 52 9.57 -0.58 5.59
C GLU A 52 8.93 -0.24 6.94
N LEU A 53 7.60 -0.07 6.96
CA LEU A 53 6.86 0.22 8.19
C LEU A 53 7.00 -0.92 9.20
N LYS A 54 6.93 -2.17 8.75
CA LYS A 54 7.13 -3.34 9.61
C LYS A 54 8.54 -3.34 10.22
N SER A 55 9.57 -3.04 9.44
CA SER A 55 10.95 -2.95 9.94
C SER A 55 11.07 -1.86 10.99
N TRP A 56 10.52 -0.67 10.71
CA TRP A 56 10.55 0.47 11.62
C TRP A 56 9.80 0.18 12.93
N VAL A 57 8.60 -0.41 12.88
CA VAL A 57 7.84 -0.79 14.09
C VAL A 57 8.62 -1.80 14.93
N ASN A 58 9.25 -2.79 14.31
CA ASN A 58 10.07 -3.78 15.04
C ASN A 58 11.31 -3.14 15.68
N GLU A 59 11.96 -2.19 15.01
CA GLU A 59 13.07 -1.43 15.58
C GLU A 59 12.62 -0.63 16.81
N LYS A 60 11.50 0.10 16.71
CA LYS A 60 10.93 0.86 17.82
C LYS A 60 10.45 -0.02 18.96
N MET A 61 9.93 -1.21 18.65
CA MET A 61 9.57 -2.21 19.65
C MET A 61 10.80 -2.63 20.47
N LYS A 62 11.95 -2.87 19.81
CA LYS A 62 13.21 -3.14 20.51
C LYS A 62 13.60 -1.98 21.43
N THR A 63 13.54 -0.73 20.95
CA THR A 63 13.82 0.46 21.78
C THR A 63 12.86 0.60 22.96
N ALA A 64 11.58 0.27 22.79
CA ALA A 64 10.60 0.30 23.85
C ALA A 64 10.91 -0.75 24.94
N THR A 65 11.34 -1.96 24.54
CA THR A 65 11.71 -3.07 25.43
C THR A 65 13.14 -3.02 25.97
N ASP A 66 14.03 -2.23 25.36
CA ASP A 66 15.43 -2.18 25.76
C ASP A 66 15.56 -1.51 27.14
N GLU A 67 16.10 -2.30 28.07
CA GLU A 67 16.36 -1.92 29.45
C GLU A 67 17.61 -1.03 29.59
N ALA A 68 18.34 -0.74 28.51
CA ALA A 68 19.43 0.24 28.51
C ALA A 68 18.99 1.68 28.90
N TYR A 69 17.68 1.92 29.05
CA TYR A 69 17.11 3.12 29.66
C TYR A 69 17.14 3.13 31.20
N LYS A 70 17.74 2.12 31.85
CA LYS A 70 17.79 1.92 33.32
C LYS A 70 18.81 2.78 34.07
N ASP A 71 19.41 3.81 33.49
CA ASP A 71 20.29 4.69 34.29
C ASP A 71 19.46 5.46 35.34
N PRO A 72 19.63 5.22 36.67
CA PRO A 72 18.55 5.44 37.65
C PRO A 72 18.36 6.88 38.15
N SER A 73 19.15 7.85 37.68
CA SER A 73 19.41 9.06 38.49
C SER A 73 18.50 10.27 38.22
N ASN A 74 17.65 10.26 37.18
CA ASN A 74 16.87 11.45 36.84
C ASN A 74 15.47 11.13 36.28
N LEU A 75 14.45 11.18 37.14
CA LEU A 75 13.02 11.00 36.79
C LEU A 75 12.59 11.96 35.67
N GLN A 76 13.06 13.21 35.69
CA GLN A 76 12.78 14.21 34.66
C GLN A 76 13.30 13.76 33.29
N GLY A 77 14.48 13.12 33.25
CA GLY A 77 15.05 12.56 32.03
C GLY A 77 14.22 11.40 31.47
N LYS A 78 13.60 10.58 32.34
CA LYS A 78 12.69 9.51 31.92
C LYS A 78 11.41 10.07 31.31
N VAL A 79 10.79 11.07 31.93
CA VAL A 79 9.58 11.74 31.40
C VAL A 79 9.84 12.36 30.04
N GLN A 80 10.92 13.14 29.89
CA GLN A 80 11.25 13.78 28.61
C GLN A 80 11.52 12.78 27.49
N LYS A 81 12.23 11.68 27.80
CA LYS A 81 12.48 10.60 26.83
C LYS A 81 11.20 9.90 26.41
N HIS A 82 10.28 9.66 27.35
CA HIS A 82 8.99 9.06 27.05
C HIS A 82 8.13 9.98 26.17
N GLN A 83 8.02 11.26 26.52
CA GLN A 83 7.31 12.26 25.71
C GLN A 83 7.89 12.40 24.31
N ALA A 84 9.23 12.38 24.17
CA ALA A 84 9.87 12.41 22.86
C ALA A 84 9.53 11.16 22.02
N PHE A 85 9.47 10.00 22.65
CA PHE A 85 9.07 8.75 22.00
C PHE A 85 7.60 8.79 21.58
N GLU A 86 6.68 9.25 22.44
CA GLU A 86 5.26 9.41 22.11
C GLU A 86 5.05 10.42 20.97
N ALA A 87 5.78 11.53 20.96
CA ALA A 87 5.75 12.49 19.87
C ALA A 87 6.23 11.88 18.55
N GLU A 88 7.27 11.04 18.59
CA GLU A 88 7.74 10.29 17.42
C GLU A 88 6.69 9.30 16.91
N LEU A 89 6.00 8.58 17.81
CA LEU A 89 4.92 7.68 17.44
C LEU A 89 3.76 8.43 16.79
N SER A 90 3.33 9.55 17.40
CA SER A 90 2.26 10.39 16.87
C SER A 90 2.58 10.93 15.47
N ALA A 91 3.83 11.35 15.22
CA ALA A 91 4.25 11.81 13.90
C ALA A 91 4.18 10.71 12.82
N ASN A 92 4.44 9.45 13.20
CA ASN A 92 4.41 8.31 12.29
C ASN A 92 3.02 7.69 12.10
N GLN A 93 2.01 8.07 12.90
CA GLN A 93 0.63 7.60 12.73
C GLN A 93 0.12 7.84 11.30
N SER A 94 0.45 9.02 10.73
CA SER A 94 0.09 9.37 9.35
C SER A 94 0.60 8.39 8.29
N ARG A 95 1.73 7.71 8.53
CA ARG A 95 2.28 6.69 7.62
C ARG A 95 1.49 5.39 7.69
N ILE A 96 1.04 5.00 8.88
CA ILE A 96 0.15 3.85 9.06
C ILE A 96 -1.17 4.09 8.33
N ASP A 97 -1.76 5.27 8.51
CA ASP A 97 -3.02 5.65 7.85
C ASP A 97 -2.86 5.69 6.32
N ALA A 98 -1.70 6.16 5.82
CA ALA A 98 -1.40 6.16 4.39
C ALA A 98 -1.25 4.74 3.82
N LEU A 99 -0.61 3.82 4.56
CA LEU A 99 -0.50 2.42 4.18
C LEU A 99 -1.88 1.75 4.15
N GLU A 100 -2.72 1.98 5.16
CA GLU A 100 -4.08 1.44 5.23
C GLU A 100 -4.91 1.94 4.04
N LYS A 101 -4.84 3.24 3.73
CA LYS A 101 -5.51 3.82 2.56
C LYS A 101 -5.01 3.24 1.24
N ALA A 102 -3.71 2.95 1.11
CA ALA A 102 -3.14 2.33 -0.08
C ALA A 102 -3.60 0.87 -0.23
N GLY A 103 -3.61 0.11 0.88
CA GLY A 103 -4.10 -1.27 0.92
C GLY A 103 -5.59 -1.36 0.60
N GLN A 104 -6.40 -0.50 1.23
CA GLN A 104 -7.85 -0.46 1.01
C GLN A 104 -8.19 -0.16 -0.45
N LYS A 105 -7.47 0.77 -1.10
CA LYS A 105 -7.65 1.02 -2.54
C LYS A 105 -7.43 -0.20 -3.41
N LEU A 106 -6.43 -1.04 -3.09
CA LEU A 106 -6.16 -2.28 -3.83
C LEU A 106 -7.27 -3.31 -3.60
N ILE A 107 -7.83 -3.36 -2.39
CA ILE A 107 -8.96 -4.24 -2.05
C ILE A 107 -10.24 -3.78 -2.76
N ASP A 108 -10.51 -2.46 -2.78
CA ASP A 108 -11.72 -1.88 -3.38
C ASP A 108 -11.79 -2.11 -4.90
N VAL A 109 -10.64 -2.16 -5.59
CA VAL A 109 -10.57 -2.50 -7.02
C VAL A 109 -10.58 -4.00 -7.29
N ASN A 110 -10.79 -4.82 -6.25
CA ASN A 110 -10.75 -6.28 -6.30
C ASN A 110 -9.47 -6.81 -6.96
N HIS A 111 -8.32 -6.25 -6.55
CA HIS A 111 -7.02 -6.66 -7.06
C HIS A 111 -6.78 -8.15 -6.80
N TYR A 112 -6.08 -8.86 -7.70
CA TYR A 112 -5.85 -10.30 -7.55
C TYR A 112 -5.08 -10.68 -6.27
N ALA A 113 -4.36 -9.71 -5.69
CA ALA A 113 -3.57 -9.87 -4.46
C ALA A 113 -4.27 -9.28 -3.22
N SER A 114 -5.58 -9.01 -3.28
CA SER A 114 -6.32 -8.38 -2.17
C SER A 114 -6.18 -9.13 -0.85
N ASP A 115 -6.19 -10.47 -0.88
CA ASP A 115 -6.01 -11.29 0.31
C ASP A 115 -4.62 -11.09 0.96
N GLU A 116 -3.56 -11.04 0.15
CA GLU A 116 -2.20 -10.79 0.64
C GLU A 116 -2.05 -9.35 1.17
N VAL A 117 -2.62 -8.38 0.46
CA VAL A 117 -2.63 -6.97 0.87
C VAL A 117 -3.34 -6.83 2.23
N ALA A 118 -4.50 -7.45 2.40
CA ALA A 118 -5.26 -7.43 3.65
C ALA A 118 -4.47 -8.10 4.79
N ALA A 119 -3.83 -9.25 4.54
CA ALA A 119 -3.02 -9.94 5.54
C ALA A 119 -1.85 -9.07 6.02
N ARG A 120 -1.10 -8.46 5.10
CA ARG A 120 0.05 -7.58 5.41
C ARG A 120 -0.38 -6.32 6.13
N MET A 121 -1.48 -5.69 5.69
CA MET A 121 -2.04 -4.51 6.33
C MET A 121 -2.43 -4.81 7.79
N ASN A 122 -3.14 -5.91 8.03
CA ASN A 122 -3.51 -6.34 9.38
C ASN A 122 -2.28 -6.64 10.25
N GLU A 123 -1.22 -7.24 9.68
CA GLU A 123 0.02 -7.50 10.40
C GLU A 123 0.69 -6.19 10.88
N VAL A 124 0.87 -5.21 9.98
CA VAL A 124 1.48 -3.92 10.32
C VAL A 124 0.65 -3.18 11.36
N ILE A 125 -0.68 -3.14 11.19
CA ILE A 125 -1.60 -2.52 12.16
C ILE A 125 -1.54 -3.23 13.52
N SER A 126 -1.46 -4.56 13.56
CA SER A 126 -1.32 -5.28 14.82
C SER A 126 0.00 -4.98 15.53
N LEU A 127 1.11 -4.92 14.79
CA LEU A 127 2.42 -4.57 15.34
C LEU A 127 2.42 -3.12 15.87
N TRP A 128 1.81 -2.20 15.14
CA TRP A 128 1.65 -0.82 15.57
C TRP A 128 0.86 -0.71 16.89
N LYS A 129 -0.27 -1.41 17.01
CA LYS A 129 -1.06 -1.45 18.26
C LYS A 129 -0.26 -1.98 19.43
N LYS A 130 0.50 -3.07 19.24
CA LYS A 130 1.38 -3.63 20.28
C LYS A 130 2.46 -2.65 20.73
N LEU A 131 3.03 -1.88 19.80
CA LEU A 131 4.01 -0.84 20.12
C LEU A 131 3.38 0.28 20.97
N LEU A 132 2.17 0.72 20.63
CA LEU A 132 1.44 1.72 21.41
C LEU A 132 1.15 1.22 22.83
N GLU A 133 0.62 0.00 22.96
CA GLU A 133 0.32 -0.63 24.25
C GLU A 133 1.58 -0.78 25.13
N ALA A 134 2.68 -1.24 24.55
CA ALA A 134 3.95 -1.38 25.26
C ALA A 134 4.51 -0.01 25.72
N THR A 135 4.31 1.03 24.91
CA THR A 135 4.72 2.40 25.27
C THR A 135 3.88 2.92 26.42
N GLU A 136 2.55 2.79 26.36
CA GLU A 136 1.64 3.24 27.41
C GLU A 136 1.89 2.51 28.74
N LEU A 137 2.11 1.19 28.70
CA LEU A 137 2.46 0.39 29.88
C LEU A 137 3.77 0.85 30.51
N LYS A 138 4.78 1.21 29.70
CA LYS A 138 6.05 1.76 30.18
C LYS A 138 5.84 3.12 30.87
N GLY A 139 4.95 3.96 30.33
CA GLY A 139 4.53 5.21 30.98
C GLY A 139 3.93 4.96 32.36
N LYS A 140 2.92 4.07 32.46
CA LYS A 140 2.24 3.75 33.73
C LYS A 140 3.12 3.08 34.78
N THR A 141 4.11 2.29 34.36
CA THR A 141 4.90 1.46 35.28
C THR A 141 6.12 2.21 35.83
N TYR A 142 6.67 3.17 35.09
CA TYR A 142 7.97 3.77 35.40
C TYR A 142 7.99 5.30 35.51
N LEU A 143 6.86 5.97 35.29
CA LEU A 143 6.67 7.42 35.45
C LEU A 143 5.50 7.69 36.41
#